data_AF-A0A7L9BH74-F1
#
_entry.id   AF-A0A7L9BH74-F1
#
_cell.length_a   1.000
_cell.length_b   1.000
_cell.length_c   1.000
_cell.angle_alpha   90.00
_cell.angle_beta   90.00
_cell.angle_gamma   90.00
#
_symmetry.space_group_name_H-M   'P 1'
#
loop_
_entity.id
_entity.type
_entity.pdbx_description
1 polymer ?
#
loop_
_entity_poly.entity_id
_entity_poly.type
_entity_poly.pdbx_seq_one_letter_code
_entity_poly.pdbx_strand_id
1 'polypeptide(L)'
;MKITPLEIRQKNFEVNFRGYNKDEVNAFLLTLSQEWERLMDETKELRIKLEASEKEVAKLREVESSLFKTLKTAEDTGSNLIEQSRQAAELLLRETQLKADAVLNEAKTKAKDLTDEAELLSRQRLAEMEMRLKALAENYKKLENTRDDLLHELKRISQDTIERAERIRNSNKDFDADQHIATATKELHKVVYPNKQADYTPPKAETPVSPAKEPTLPEPEPELVMEQTVVVEARSTKKITSFFDEIE
;
A
#
# COMPACT_ATOMS: atom_id res chain seq x y z
N MET A 1 -78.76 -16.01 -65.83
CA MET A 1 -78.65 -16.56 -67.20
C MET A 1 -79.83 -16.06 -68.03
N LYS A 2 -79.93 -16.40 -69.33
CA LYS A 2 -81.07 -16.00 -70.18
C LYS A 2 -82.26 -16.98 -70.18
N ILE A 3 -82.12 -18.15 -69.54
CA ILE A 3 -83.16 -19.18 -69.39
C ILE A 3 -83.00 -19.83 -68.00
N THR A 4 -84.12 -20.08 -67.34
CA THR A 4 -84.26 -20.72 -66.01
C THR A 4 -84.89 -22.12 -66.12
N PRO A 5 -84.78 -22.98 -65.07
CA PRO A 5 -85.47 -24.28 -65.04
C PRO A 5 -86.99 -24.17 -65.25
N LEU A 6 -87.61 -23.11 -64.73
CA LEU A 6 -89.04 -22.85 -64.84
C LEU A 6 -89.45 -22.53 -66.29
N GLU A 7 -88.68 -21.69 -66.99
CA GLU A 7 -88.91 -21.38 -68.41
C GLU A 7 -88.72 -22.60 -69.30
N ILE A 8 -87.84 -23.55 -68.94
CA ILE A 8 -87.70 -24.85 -69.62
C ILE A 8 -88.97 -25.70 -69.42
N ARG A 9 -89.49 -25.82 -68.18
CA ARG A 9 -90.74 -26.55 -67.88
C ARG A 9 -91.97 -25.94 -68.55
N GLN A 10 -92.01 -24.62 -68.72
CA GLN A 10 -93.15 -23.88 -69.30
C GLN A 10 -93.03 -23.64 -70.81
N LYS A 11 -92.01 -24.20 -71.48
CA LYS A 11 -91.75 -23.93 -72.89
C LYS A 11 -92.73 -24.64 -73.81
N ASN A 12 -93.72 -23.89 -74.29
CA ASN A 12 -94.55 -24.32 -75.42
C ASN A 12 -93.83 -24.16 -76.77
N PHE A 13 -94.14 -25.05 -77.70
CA PHE A 13 -93.69 -25.05 -79.10
C PHE A 13 -94.90 -25.03 -80.06
N GLU A 14 -94.69 -24.54 -81.28
CA GLU A 14 -95.69 -24.57 -82.34
C GLU A 14 -95.84 -25.98 -82.93
N VAL A 15 -97.06 -26.35 -83.34
CA VAL A 15 -97.38 -27.70 -83.82
C VAL A 15 -97.43 -27.70 -85.36
N ASN A 16 -96.45 -28.36 -85.98
CA ASN A 16 -96.37 -28.52 -87.43
C ASN A 16 -96.59 -29.99 -87.85
N PHE A 17 -97.08 -30.19 -89.07
CA PHE A 17 -97.31 -31.52 -89.65
C PHE A 17 -95.99 -32.28 -89.79
N ARG A 18 -95.90 -33.48 -89.18
CA ARG A 18 -94.67 -34.29 -88.98
C ARG A 18 -93.63 -33.69 -88.01
N GLY A 19 -94.08 -33.06 -86.91
CA GLY A 19 -93.21 -32.74 -85.76
C GLY A 19 -92.84 -33.95 -84.88
N TYR A 20 -92.00 -33.73 -83.87
CA TYR A 20 -91.65 -34.72 -82.83
C TYR A 20 -92.85 -35.08 -81.94
N ASN A 21 -92.78 -36.23 -81.26
CA ASN A 21 -93.78 -36.62 -80.26
C ASN A 21 -93.77 -35.64 -79.07
N LYS A 22 -94.93 -35.02 -78.81
CA LYS A 22 -95.10 -34.00 -77.76
C LYS A 22 -94.77 -34.55 -76.37
N ASP A 23 -95.14 -35.79 -76.08
CA ASP A 23 -95.01 -36.35 -74.73
C ASP A 23 -93.56 -36.75 -74.42
N GLU A 24 -92.83 -37.26 -75.42
CA GLU A 24 -91.37 -37.49 -75.33
C GLU A 24 -90.60 -36.17 -75.14
N VAL A 25 -90.95 -35.13 -75.90
CA VAL A 25 -90.33 -33.80 -75.77
C VAL A 25 -90.63 -33.18 -74.40
N ASN A 26 -91.85 -33.30 -73.89
CA ASN A 26 -92.21 -32.84 -72.54
C ASN A 26 -91.44 -33.60 -71.45
N ALA A 27 -91.31 -34.92 -71.56
CA ALA A 27 -90.52 -35.73 -70.63
C ALA A 27 -89.04 -35.33 -70.66
N PHE A 28 -88.46 -35.11 -71.84
CA PHE A 28 -87.08 -34.63 -71.98
C PHE A 28 -86.89 -33.23 -71.39
N LEU A 29 -87.81 -32.28 -71.64
CA LEU A 29 -87.77 -30.96 -71.02
C LEU A 29 -87.86 -31.03 -69.49
N LEU A 30 -88.64 -31.96 -68.94
CA LEU A 30 -88.74 -32.16 -67.49
C LEU A 30 -87.40 -32.60 -66.90
N THR A 31 -86.77 -33.63 -67.45
CA THR A 31 -85.44 -34.10 -67.01
C THR A 31 -84.36 -33.03 -67.21
N LEU A 32 -84.36 -32.34 -68.37
CA LEU A 32 -83.45 -31.24 -68.66
C LEU A 32 -83.59 -30.11 -67.64
N SER A 33 -84.83 -29.77 -67.24
CA SER A 33 -85.06 -28.73 -66.22
C SER A 33 -84.52 -29.13 -64.85
N GLN A 34 -84.59 -30.42 -64.47
CA GLN A 34 -84.07 -30.92 -63.20
C GLN A 34 -82.54 -30.89 -63.16
N GLU A 35 -81.87 -31.32 -64.24
CA GLU A 35 -80.41 -31.18 -64.34
C GLU A 35 -79.96 -29.72 -64.44
N TRP A 36 -80.72 -28.83 -65.09
CA TRP A 36 -80.43 -27.39 -65.12
C TRP A 36 -80.58 -26.71 -63.76
N GLU A 37 -81.55 -27.16 -62.95
CA GLU A 37 -81.77 -26.75 -61.56
C GLU A 37 -80.61 -27.23 -60.68
N ARG A 38 -80.24 -28.52 -60.79
CA ARG A 38 -79.08 -29.12 -60.09
C ARG A 38 -77.76 -28.41 -60.43
N LEU A 39 -77.50 -28.14 -61.72
CA LEU A 39 -76.31 -27.43 -62.17
C LEU A 39 -76.27 -25.97 -61.71
N MET A 40 -77.42 -25.30 -61.56
CA MET A 40 -77.47 -23.94 -61.01
C MET A 40 -77.11 -23.92 -59.53
N ASP A 41 -77.65 -24.84 -58.72
CA ASP A 41 -77.30 -24.92 -57.30
C ASP A 41 -75.85 -25.37 -57.07
N GLU A 42 -75.35 -26.34 -57.85
CA GLU A 42 -73.93 -26.74 -57.84
C GLU A 42 -73.02 -25.54 -58.19
N THR A 43 -73.36 -24.77 -59.24
CA THR A 43 -72.64 -23.54 -59.62
C THR A 43 -72.67 -22.48 -58.51
N LYS A 44 -73.78 -22.36 -57.78
CA LYS A 44 -73.95 -21.41 -56.67
C LYS A 44 -73.14 -21.83 -55.44
N GLU A 45 -73.15 -23.11 -55.09
CA GLU A 45 -72.36 -23.67 -53.98
C GLU A 45 -70.85 -23.54 -54.27
N LEU A 46 -70.41 -23.87 -55.49
CA LEU A 46 -69.02 -23.71 -55.92
C LEU A 46 -68.55 -22.25 -55.86
N ARG A 47 -69.41 -21.28 -56.21
CA ARG A 47 -69.10 -19.84 -56.08
C ARG A 47 -68.93 -19.42 -54.61
N ILE A 48 -69.81 -19.88 -53.72
CA ILE A 48 -69.71 -19.59 -52.27
C ILE A 48 -68.42 -20.19 -51.69
N LYS A 49 -68.07 -21.43 -52.08
CA LYS A 49 -66.81 -22.08 -51.69
C LYS A 49 -65.58 -21.35 -52.22
N LEU A 50 -65.62 -20.87 -53.47
CA LEU A 50 -64.55 -20.08 -54.07
C LEU A 50 -64.34 -18.76 -53.31
N GLU A 51 -65.41 -17.97 -53.12
CA GLU A 51 -65.34 -16.68 -52.43
C GLU A 51 -64.84 -16.82 -50.97
N ALA A 52 -65.23 -17.89 -50.27
CA ALA A 52 -64.72 -18.21 -48.94
C ALA A 52 -63.23 -18.57 -48.94
N SER A 53 -62.78 -19.36 -49.93
CA SER A 53 -61.37 -19.74 -50.11
C SER A 53 -60.49 -18.52 -50.46
N GLU A 54 -60.94 -17.67 -51.38
CA GLU A 54 -60.25 -16.44 -51.77
C GLU A 54 -60.09 -15.47 -50.59
N LYS A 55 -61.11 -15.35 -49.72
CA LYS A 55 -61.06 -14.56 -48.48
C LYS A 55 -60.04 -15.10 -47.49
N GLU A 56 -59.99 -16.42 -47.26
CA GLU A 56 -59.00 -17.00 -46.34
C GLU A 56 -57.57 -16.91 -46.90
N VAL A 57 -57.38 -17.09 -48.22
CA VAL A 57 -56.08 -16.87 -48.88
C VAL A 57 -55.62 -15.40 -48.78
N ALA A 58 -56.53 -14.43 -48.91
CA ALA A 58 -56.21 -13.01 -48.73
C ALA A 58 -55.77 -12.72 -47.29
N LYS A 59 -56.51 -13.24 -46.29
CA LYS A 59 -56.19 -13.13 -44.87
C LYS A 59 -54.86 -13.79 -44.50
N LEU A 60 -54.57 -14.98 -45.04
CA LEU A 60 -53.28 -15.65 -44.83
C LEU A 60 -52.11 -14.84 -45.39
N ARG A 61 -52.26 -14.20 -46.56
CA ARG A 61 -51.25 -13.30 -47.14
C ARG A 61 -51.05 -12.01 -46.33
N GLU A 62 -52.09 -11.49 -45.70
CA GLU A 62 -51.98 -10.34 -44.79
C GLU A 62 -51.20 -10.71 -43.51
N VAL A 63 -51.46 -11.89 -42.95
CA VAL A 63 -50.71 -12.44 -41.81
C VAL A 63 -49.24 -12.72 -42.19
N GLU A 64 -48.99 -13.33 -43.36
CA GLU A 64 -47.65 -13.58 -43.90
C GLU A 64 -46.85 -12.28 -44.08
N SER A 65 -47.46 -11.27 -44.72
CA SER A 65 -46.88 -9.93 -44.91
C SER A 65 -46.55 -9.25 -43.58
N SER A 66 -47.42 -9.39 -42.58
CA SER A 66 -47.23 -8.81 -41.24
C SER A 66 -46.13 -9.54 -40.46
N LEU A 67 -46.08 -10.87 -40.54
CA LEU A 67 -45.04 -11.71 -39.94
C LEU A 67 -43.68 -11.42 -40.57
N PHE A 68 -43.59 -11.32 -41.89
CA PHE A 68 -42.34 -11.01 -42.60
C PHE A 68 -41.81 -9.61 -42.24
N LYS A 69 -42.68 -8.59 -42.19
CA LYS A 69 -42.30 -7.25 -41.69
C LYS A 69 -41.79 -7.30 -40.25
N THR A 70 -42.43 -8.08 -39.38
CA THR A 70 -42.05 -8.21 -37.97
C THR A 70 -40.70 -8.92 -37.82
N LEU A 71 -40.50 -10.02 -38.53
CA LEU A 71 -39.24 -10.77 -38.57
C LEU A 71 -38.10 -9.90 -39.08
N LYS A 72 -38.30 -9.20 -40.21
CA LYS A 72 -37.29 -8.28 -40.74
C LYS A 72 -36.99 -7.13 -39.77
N THR A 73 -38.00 -6.54 -39.15
CA THR A 73 -37.79 -5.46 -38.16
C THR A 73 -36.97 -5.97 -36.96
N ALA A 74 -37.17 -7.22 -36.53
CA ALA A 74 -36.38 -7.83 -35.47
C ALA A 74 -34.93 -8.14 -35.93
N GLU A 75 -34.72 -8.58 -37.17
CA GLU A 75 -33.40 -8.79 -37.77
C GLU A 75 -32.63 -7.47 -37.91
N ASP A 76 -33.24 -6.45 -38.53
CA ASP A 76 -32.69 -5.10 -38.67
C ASP A 76 -32.35 -4.51 -37.29
N THR A 77 -33.22 -4.68 -36.29
CA THR A 77 -33.00 -4.20 -34.90
C THR A 77 -31.87 -4.97 -34.20
N GLY A 78 -31.80 -6.30 -34.38
CA GLY A 78 -30.73 -7.14 -33.83
C GLY A 78 -29.37 -6.77 -34.41
N SER A 79 -29.30 -6.54 -35.73
CA SER A 79 -28.10 -6.07 -36.42
C SER A 79 -27.63 -4.71 -35.90
N ASN A 80 -28.54 -3.72 -35.82
CA ASN A 80 -28.26 -2.40 -35.27
C ASN A 80 -27.79 -2.46 -33.80
N LEU A 81 -28.39 -3.33 -32.97
CA LEU A 81 -28.00 -3.52 -31.57
C LEU A 81 -26.58 -4.10 -31.46
N ILE A 82 -26.21 -5.06 -32.32
CA ILE A 82 -24.86 -5.63 -32.37
C ILE A 82 -23.85 -4.57 -32.79
N GLU A 83 -24.15 -3.74 -33.80
CA GLU A 83 -23.25 -2.68 -34.22
C GLU A 83 -23.09 -1.61 -33.13
N GLN A 84 -24.18 -1.11 -32.54
CA GLN A 84 -24.12 -0.15 -31.43
C GLN A 84 -23.34 -0.71 -30.23
N SER A 85 -23.56 -1.98 -29.86
CA SER A 85 -22.81 -2.64 -28.78
C SER A 85 -21.32 -2.74 -29.09
N ARG A 86 -20.95 -3.00 -30.36
CA ARG A 86 -19.55 -3.03 -30.81
C ARG A 86 -18.91 -1.64 -30.76
N GLN A 87 -19.59 -0.61 -31.26
CA GLN A 87 -19.11 0.77 -31.20
C GLN A 87 -18.93 1.25 -29.75
N ALA A 88 -19.89 0.92 -28.86
CA ALA A 88 -19.81 1.23 -27.43
C ALA A 88 -18.66 0.49 -26.74
N ALA A 89 -18.42 -0.79 -27.07
CA ALA A 89 -17.30 -1.57 -26.53
C ALA A 89 -15.94 -1.03 -27.00
N GLU A 90 -15.81 -0.60 -28.26
CA GLU A 90 -14.59 0.02 -28.78
C GLU A 90 -14.32 1.38 -28.12
N LEU A 91 -15.35 2.20 -27.93
CA LEU A 91 -15.26 3.47 -27.20
C LEU A 91 -14.84 3.26 -25.74
N LEU A 92 -15.45 2.29 -25.05
CA LEU A 92 -15.10 1.93 -23.67
C LEU A 92 -13.67 1.40 -23.55
N LEU A 93 -13.20 0.58 -24.50
CA LEU A 93 -11.82 0.10 -24.53
C LEU A 93 -10.84 1.25 -24.74
N ARG A 94 -11.16 2.19 -25.64
CA ARG A 94 -10.36 3.41 -25.85
C ARG A 94 -10.35 4.32 -24.62
N GLU A 95 -11.48 4.51 -23.95
CA GLU A 95 -11.59 5.34 -22.75
C GLU A 95 -10.84 4.70 -21.56
N THR A 96 -10.97 3.40 -21.36
CA THR A 96 -10.25 2.66 -20.31
C THR A 96 -8.74 2.63 -20.56
N GLN A 97 -8.29 2.50 -21.82
CA GLN A 97 -6.88 2.65 -22.16
C GLN A 97 -6.36 4.06 -21.84
N LEU A 98 -7.06 5.12 -22.23
CA LEU A 98 -6.68 6.50 -21.91
C LEU A 98 -6.63 6.76 -20.40
N LYS A 99 -7.57 6.20 -19.63
CA LYS A 99 -7.55 6.26 -18.15
C LYS A 99 -6.37 5.49 -17.56
N ALA A 100 -6.05 4.31 -18.09
CA ALA A 100 -4.90 3.52 -17.65
C ALA A 100 -3.57 4.24 -17.93
N ASP A 101 -3.41 4.81 -19.13
CA ASP A 101 -2.23 5.60 -19.50
C ASP A 101 -2.10 6.86 -18.64
N ALA A 102 -3.21 7.54 -18.31
CA ALA A 102 -3.23 8.68 -17.40
C ALA A 102 -2.77 8.29 -15.98
N VAL A 103 -3.34 7.22 -15.41
CA VAL A 103 -2.96 6.72 -14.07
C VAL A 103 -1.50 6.23 -14.04
N LEU A 104 -1.04 5.54 -15.09
CA LEU A 104 0.36 5.11 -15.20
C LEU A 104 1.33 6.28 -15.30
N ASN A 105 0.96 7.37 -15.98
CA ASN A 105 1.80 8.56 -16.07
C ASN A 105 1.76 9.37 -14.77
N GLU A 106 0.61 9.49 -14.09
CA GLU A 106 0.51 10.08 -12.75
C GLU A 106 1.37 9.31 -11.74
N ALA A 107 1.33 7.97 -11.77
CA ALA A 107 2.14 7.11 -10.92
C ALA A 107 3.65 7.25 -11.20
N LYS A 108 4.07 7.33 -12.47
CA LYS A 108 5.47 7.58 -12.86
C LYS A 108 5.96 8.95 -12.36
N THR A 109 5.14 10.00 -12.52
CA THR A 109 5.49 11.35 -12.04
C THR A 109 5.65 11.34 -10.52
N LYS A 110 4.67 10.84 -9.77
CA LYS A 110 4.78 10.73 -8.29
C LYS A 110 5.96 9.89 -7.83
N ALA A 111 6.27 8.79 -8.54
CA ALA A 111 7.44 7.97 -8.22
C ALA A 111 8.75 8.74 -8.46
N LYS A 112 8.84 9.52 -9.54
CA LYS A 112 10.01 10.38 -9.81
C LYS A 112 10.13 11.51 -8.80
N ASP A 113 9.04 12.21 -8.50
CA ASP A 113 9.02 13.31 -7.53
C ASP A 113 9.48 12.82 -6.16
N LEU A 114 9.04 11.62 -5.74
CA LEU A 114 9.48 10.97 -4.51
C LEU A 114 10.96 10.56 -4.53
N THR A 115 11.50 10.09 -5.67
CA THR A 115 12.95 9.82 -5.76
C THR A 115 13.78 11.09 -5.74
N ASP A 116 13.32 12.16 -6.41
CA ASP A 116 14.00 13.46 -6.44
C ASP A 116 13.98 14.12 -5.04
N GLU A 117 12.87 14.00 -4.29
CA GLU A 117 12.77 14.42 -2.89
C GLU A 117 13.68 13.58 -1.96
N ALA A 118 13.68 12.26 -2.11
CA ALA A 118 14.53 11.37 -1.31
C ALA A 118 16.04 11.63 -1.56
N GLU A 119 16.44 11.89 -2.81
CA GLU A 119 17.81 12.31 -3.13
C GLU A 119 18.14 13.67 -2.51
N LEU A 120 17.23 14.66 -2.59
CA LEU A 120 17.43 15.98 -2.00
C LEU A 120 17.62 15.88 -0.47
N LEU A 121 16.74 15.14 0.21
CA LEU A 121 16.81 14.90 1.65
C LEU A 121 18.10 14.14 2.04
N SER A 122 18.50 13.14 1.26
CA SER A 122 19.76 12.40 1.45
C SER A 122 20.98 13.33 1.37
N ARG A 123 21.05 14.18 0.32
CA ARG A 123 22.12 15.18 0.15
C ARG A 123 22.16 16.19 1.30
N GLN A 124 21.00 16.65 1.77
CA GLN A 124 20.90 17.53 2.94
C GLN A 124 21.43 16.87 4.22
N ARG A 125 21.08 15.58 4.46
CA ARG A 125 21.57 14.83 5.62
C ARG A 125 23.07 14.54 5.55
N LEU A 126 23.62 14.26 4.38
CA LEU A 126 25.07 14.12 4.19
C LEU A 126 25.81 15.42 4.50
N ALA A 127 25.34 16.56 3.98
CA ALA A 127 25.92 17.87 4.27
C ALA A 127 25.81 18.25 5.77
N GLU A 128 24.68 17.91 6.42
CA GLU A 128 24.50 18.08 7.86
C GLU A 128 25.50 17.23 8.67
N MET A 129 25.71 15.97 8.28
CA MET A 129 26.68 15.08 8.93
C MET A 129 28.12 15.52 8.71
N GLU A 130 28.47 16.02 7.52
CA GLU A 130 29.79 16.62 7.28
C GLU A 130 30.05 17.82 8.21
N MET A 131 29.08 18.71 8.37
CA MET A 131 29.21 19.86 9.28
C MET A 131 29.35 19.41 10.74
N ARG A 132 28.57 18.41 11.17
CA ARG A 132 28.68 17.81 12.51
C ARG A 132 30.06 17.17 12.74
N LEU A 133 30.59 16.44 11.76
CA LEU A 133 31.91 15.81 11.82
C LEU A 133 33.05 16.85 11.87
N LYS A 134 32.95 17.92 11.07
CA LYS A 134 33.91 19.05 11.10
C LYS A 134 33.92 19.74 12.48
N ALA A 135 32.74 20.06 13.02
CA ALA A 135 32.61 20.64 14.35
C ALA A 135 33.11 19.70 15.48
N LEU A 136 32.87 18.40 15.35
CA LEU A 136 33.38 17.39 16.29
C LEU A 136 34.91 17.29 16.25
N ALA A 137 35.52 17.29 15.05
CA ALA A 137 36.97 17.29 14.89
C ALA A 137 37.63 18.55 15.46
N GLU A 138 37.02 19.73 15.27
CA GLU A 138 37.47 20.95 15.95
C GLU A 138 37.39 20.84 17.48
N ASN A 139 36.33 20.23 18.01
CA ASN A 139 36.15 20.07 19.44
C ASN A 139 37.15 19.07 20.04
N TYR A 140 37.49 18.00 19.33
CA TYR A 140 38.61 17.13 19.71
C TYR A 140 39.94 17.89 19.73
N LYS A 141 40.22 18.73 18.71
CA LYS A 141 41.45 19.54 18.69
C LYS A 141 41.50 20.59 19.82
N LYS A 142 40.36 21.20 20.16
CA LYS A 142 40.25 22.10 21.34
C LYS A 142 40.53 21.34 22.63
N LEU A 143 39.99 20.13 22.78
CA LEU A 143 40.23 19.27 23.95
C LEU A 143 41.70 18.84 24.05
N GLU A 144 42.32 18.43 22.94
CA GLU A 144 43.75 18.10 22.85
C GLU A 144 44.65 19.27 23.28
N ASN A 145 44.42 20.47 22.74
CA ASN A 145 45.10 21.70 23.19
C ASN A 145 44.95 21.89 24.71
N THR A 146 43.72 21.87 25.25
CA THR A 146 43.52 22.08 26.70
C THR A 146 44.16 21.01 27.57
N ARG A 147 44.27 19.77 27.08
CA ARG A 147 44.97 18.67 27.76
C ARG A 147 46.48 18.93 27.78
N ASP A 148 47.04 19.44 26.70
CA ASP A 148 48.46 19.80 26.63
C ASP A 148 48.78 21.05 27.47
N ASP A 149 47.89 22.05 27.50
CA ASP A 149 47.99 23.21 28.39
C ASP A 149 48.02 22.78 29.87
N LEU A 150 47.08 21.92 30.29
CA LEU A 150 47.03 21.37 31.65
C LEU A 150 48.28 20.53 32.01
N LEU A 151 48.86 19.80 31.06
CA LEU A 151 50.14 19.10 31.27
C LEU A 151 51.31 20.08 31.44
N HIS A 152 51.33 21.20 30.72
CA HIS A 152 52.33 22.26 30.93
C HIS A 152 52.15 22.96 32.28
N GLU A 153 50.92 23.26 32.70
CA GLU A 153 50.64 23.82 34.04
C GLU A 153 51.06 22.86 35.15
N LEU A 154 50.70 21.57 35.06
CA LEU A 154 51.08 20.55 36.03
C LEU A 154 52.60 20.40 36.12
N LYS A 155 53.31 20.41 34.97
CA LYS A 155 54.78 20.40 34.92
C LYS A 155 55.38 21.64 35.58
N ARG A 156 54.80 22.82 35.35
CA ARG A 156 55.24 24.09 35.96
C ARG A 156 55.03 24.07 37.49
N ILE A 157 53.88 23.59 37.96
CA ILE A 157 53.58 23.47 39.40
C ILE A 157 54.49 22.42 40.07
N SER A 158 54.81 21.32 39.38
CA SER A 158 55.80 20.34 39.83
C SER A 158 57.20 20.97 39.98
N GLN A 159 57.64 21.76 39.00
CA GLN A 159 58.91 22.49 39.07
C GLN A 159 58.91 23.53 40.21
N ASP A 160 57.88 24.37 40.32
CA ASP A 160 57.72 25.37 41.38
C ASP A 160 57.80 24.74 42.78
N THR A 161 57.19 23.55 42.94
CA THR A 161 57.15 22.83 44.23
C THR A 161 58.46 22.10 44.54
N ILE A 162 59.15 21.53 43.55
CA ILE A 162 60.52 21.00 43.69
C ILE A 162 61.47 22.12 44.13
N GLU A 163 61.46 23.27 43.45
CA GLU A 163 62.30 24.42 43.82
C GLU A 163 61.98 24.98 45.20
N ARG A 164 60.72 24.86 45.66
CA ARG A 164 60.33 25.24 47.02
C ARG A 164 60.82 24.22 48.06
N ALA A 165 60.74 22.92 47.76
CA ALA A 165 61.27 21.86 48.60
C ALA A 165 62.80 21.92 48.70
N GLU A 166 63.52 22.21 47.61
CA GLU A 166 64.97 22.40 47.63
C GLU A 166 65.38 23.66 48.40
N ARG A 167 64.65 24.77 48.27
CA ARG A 167 64.86 25.97 49.11
C ARG A 167 64.69 25.65 50.60
N ILE A 168 63.66 24.89 50.98
CA ILE A 168 63.48 24.45 52.37
C ILE A 168 64.64 23.52 52.81
N ARG A 169 65.01 22.52 51.99
CA ARG A 169 66.12 21.59 52.29
C ARG A 169 67.45 22.32 52.47
N ASN A 170 67.72 23.35 51.66
CA ASN A 170 68.94 24.14 51.76
C ASN A 170 68.90 25.11 52.95
N SER A 171 67.76 25.75 53.22
CA SER A 171 67.54 26.59 54.42
C SER A 171 67.70 25.80 55.72
N ASN A 172 67.42 24.50 55.72
CA ASN A 172 67.51 23.64 56.90
C ASN A 172 68.92 23.06 57.13
N LYS A 173 69.93 23.43 56.32
CA LYS A 173 71.34 23.06 56.57
C LYS A 173 71.99 23.88 57.67
N ASP A 174 71.48 25.08 57.92
CA ASP A 174 71.99 25.98 58.97
C ASP A 174 71.30 25.74 60.32
N PHE A 175 70.34 24.80 60.39
CA PHE A 175 69.63 24.43 61.62
C PHE A 175 70.31 23.27 62.35
N ASP A 176 71.34 23.60 63.14
CA ASP A 176 71.95 22.66 64.08
C ASP A 176 71.06 22.50 65.33
N ALA A 177 70.26 21.44 65.33
CA ALA A 177 69.33 21.12 66.42
C ALA A 177 70.05 20.89 67.76
N ASP A 178 71.24 20.30 67.74
CA ASP A 178 71.99 19.95 68.96
C ASP A 178 72.57 21.22 69.61
N GLN A 179 73.04 22.20 68.83
CA GLN A 179 73.43 23.52 69.35
C GLN A 179 72.23 24.29 69.94
N HIS A 180 71.03 24.18 69.34
CA HIS A 180 69.83 24.79 69.90
C HIS A 180 69.35 24.11 71.19
N ILE A 181 69.49 22.78 71.31
CA ILE A 181 69.22 22.06 72.57
C ILE A 181 70.27 22.40 73.64
N ALA A 182 71.55 22.50 73.28
CA ALA A 182 72.64 22.87 74.18
C ALA A 182 72.52 24.31 74.72
N THR A 183 72.01 25.24 73.92
CA THR A 183 71.74 26.62 74.37
C THR A 183 70.47 26.71 75.22
N ALA A 184 69.39 26.02 74.83
CA ALA A 184 68.15 25.97 75.62
C ALA A 184 68.38 25.37 77.02
N THR A 185 69.07 24.23 77.12
CA THR A 185 69.42 23.60 78.41
C THR A 185 70.31 24.48 79.28
N LYS A 186 71.24 25.24 78.66
CA LYS A 186 72.13 26.17 79.36
C LYS A 186 71.41 27.39 79.95
N GLU A 187 70.41 27.94 79.26
CA GLU A 187 69.55 29.00 79.83
C GLU A 187 68.62 28.45 80.91
N LEU A 188 68.03 27.26 80.71
CA LEU A 188 67.19 26.61 81.72
C LEU A 188 67.97 26.34 83.01
N HIS A 189 69.26 25.96 82.90
CA HIS A 189 70.14 25.77 84.05
C HIS A 189 70.39 27.06 84.86
N LYS A 190 70.38 28.25 84.23
CA LYS A 190 70.51 29.54 84.95
C LYS A 190 69.27 29.90 85.78
N VAL A 191 68.09 29.44 85.35
CA VAL A 191 66.81 29.86 85.95
C VAL A 191 66.50 29.11 87.25
N VAL A 192 67.01 27.89 87.44
CA VAL A 192 66.50 26.99 88.49
C VAL A 192 67.35 26.98 89.79
N TYR A 193 68.68 27.10 89.75
CA TYR A 193 69.53 26.99 90.95
C TYR A 193 70.70 27.99 91.01
N PRO A 194 70.66 29.04 91.86
CA PRO A 194 71.72 30.06 91.90
C PRO A 194 73.04 29.70 92.62
N ASN A 195 73.13 28.61 93.41
CA ASN A 195 74.37 28.32 94.19
C ASN A 195 74.49 26.90 94.79
N LYS A 196 75.03 25.91 94.04
CA LYS A 196 76.15 25.02 94.46
C LYS A 196 76.59 24.06 93.34
N GLN A 197 77.77 23.46 93.52
CA GLN A 197 78.43 22.53 92.58
C GLN A 197 78.13 21.06 92.92
N ALA A 198 77.96 20.18 91.91
CA ALA A 198 78.87 19.06 91.60
C ALA A 198 78.26 18.02 90.62
N ASP A 199 79.05 17.65 89.60
CA ASP A 199 79.21 16.38 88.89
C ASP A 199 78.08 15.31 88.82
N TYR A 200 77.73 14.89 87.58
CA TYR A 200 77.80 13.46 87.20
C TYR A 200 78.04 13.25 85.68
N THR A 201 78.33 12.01 85.27
CA THR A 201 78.92 11.60 83.99
C THR A 201 77.92 10.96 82.99
N PRO A 202 78.27 10.87 81.68
CA PRO A 202 77.40 10.30 80.65
C PRO A 202 77.52 8.77 80.50
N PRO A 203 76.41 8.05 80.22
CA PRO A 203 76.44 6.64 79.82
C PRO A 203 76.77 6.45 78.32
N LYS A 204 77.13 5.21 77.95
CA LYS A 204 77.52 4.81 76.58
C LYS A 204 76.33 4.53 75.65
N ALA A 205 76.62 4.52 74.34
CA ALA A 205 75.72 4.04 73.30
C ALA A 205 75.86 2.53 73.04
N GLU A 206 74.78 1.90 72.58
CA GLU A 206 74.77 0.54 71.99
C GLU A 206 73.89 0.50 70.73
N THR A 207 74.33 -0.29 69.75
CA THR A 207 73.59 -0.85 68.59
C THR A 207 73.60 -2.40 68.77
N PRO A 208 72.91 -3.27 67.98
CA PRO A 208 72.18 -3.14 66.69
C PRO A 208 70.63 -3.25 66.88
N VAL A 209 69.71 -3.81 66.05
CA VAL A 209 69.73 -4.75 64.88
C VAL A 209 68.51 -4.58 63.95
N SER A 210 68.63 -5.11 62.74
CA SER A 210 67.53 -5.53 61.80
C SER A 210 67.00 -6.94 62.20
N PRO A 211 66.00 -7.61 61.53
CA PRO A 211 65.70 -7.60 60.09
C PRO A 211 64.22 -7.73 59.63
N ALA A 212 64.01 -7.63 58.31
CA ALA A 212 63.06 -8.35 57.42
C ALA A 212 61.64 -8.78 57.91
N LYS A 213 60.59 -8.73 57.07
CA LYS A 213 60.53 -9.39 55.75
C LYS A 213 59.32 -8.96 54.88
N GLU A 214 59.47 -9.17 53.58
CA GLU A 214 58.44 -9.24 52.51
C GLU A 214 57.40 -10.38 52.75
N PRO A 215 56.20 -10.43 52.09
CA PRO A 215 56.17 -10.68 50.63
C PRO A 215 54.94 -10.22 49.76
N THR A 216 55.21 -10.17 48.45
CA THR A 216 54.38 -10.56 47.27
C THR A 216 53.07 -9.85 46.87
N LEU A 217 53.07 -9.46 45.59
CA LEU A 217 51.92 -9.27 44.68
C LEU A 217 51.21 -10.61 44.35
N PRO A 218 50.03 -10.59 43.68
CA PRO A 218 50.02 -11.04 42.28
C PRO A 218 49.12 -10.22 41.31
N GLU A 219 49.13 -10.63 40.04
CA GLU A 219 48.60 -9.98 38.82
C GLU A 219 47.13 -10.38 38.45
N PRO A 220 46.53 -9.88 37.33
CA PRO A 220 45.07 -9.72 37.18
C PRO A 220 44.36 -10.69 36.19
N GLU A 221 43.13 -10.31 35.78
CA GLU A 221 42.31 -10.81 34.65
C GLU A 221 41.58 -12.17 34.83
N PRO A 222 40.51 -12.50 34.06
CA PRO A 222 40.01 -11.86 32.83
C PRO A 222 38.51 -11.42 32.83
N GLU A 223 38.00 -11.09 31.63
CA GLU A 223 36.64 -10.61 31.30
C GLU A 223 35.51 -11.65 31.49
N LEU A 224 34.24 -11.19 31.58
CA LEU A 224 33.07 -11.81 30.92
C LEU A 224 31.77 -10.96 30.92
N VAL A 225 31.48 -10.38 29.74
CA VAL A 225 30.17 -10.24 29.02
C VAL A 225 28.81 -10.29 29.77
N MET A 226 27.94 -9.30 29.45
CA MET A 226 26.46 -9.21 29.66
C MET A 226 25.98 -9.04 31.14
N GLU A 227 24.88 -8.33 31.45
CA GLU A 227 23.61 -8.13 30.72
C GLU A 227 23.14 -6.67 30.53
N GLN A 228 22.15 -6.47 29.65
CA GLN A 228 21.39 -5.21 29.50
C GLN A 228 20.01 -5.31 30.19
N THR A 229 19.75 -4.48 31.20
CA THR A 229 18.40 -4.29 31.77
C THR A 229 17.64 -3.17 31.05
N VAL A 230 17.21 -3.44 29.81
CA VAL A 230 16.29 -2.54 29.09
C VAL A 230 14.89 -2.65 29.68
N VAL A 231 14.37 -1.54 30.21
CA VAL A 231 12.97 -1.44 30.64
C VAL A 231 12.06 -1.41 29.40
N VAL A 232 11.46 -2.55 29.06
CA VAL A 232 10.43 -2.62 28.01
C VAL A 232 9.08 -2.22 28.61
N GLU A 233 8.65 -1.00 28.32
CA GLU A 233 7.30 -0.51 28.61
C GLU A 233 6.26 -1.37 27.88
N ALA A 234 5.42 -2.10 28.63
CA ALA A 234 4.43 -3.02 28.10
C ALA A 234 3.23 -2.28 27.47
N ARG A 235 3.41 -1.71 26.28
CA ARG A 235 2.33 -1.12 25.49
C ARG A 235 1.30 -2.18 25.09
N SER A 236 0.03 -1.83 25.22
CA SER A 236 -1.08 -2.76 25.05
C SER A 236 -1.22 -3.25 23.61
N THR A 237 -1.31 -4.57 23.45
CA THR A 237 -1.72 -5.24 22.20
C THR A 237 -3.22 -5.06 21.98
N LYS A 238 -3.62 -3.83 21.64
CA LYS A 238 -4.99 -3.53 21.22
C LYS A 238 -5.26 -4.31 19.93
N LYS A 239 -6.18 -5.27 19.97
CA LYS A 239 -6.56 -6.08 18.80
C LYS A 239 -6.92 -5.15 17.64
N ILE A 240 -6.22 -5.30 16.52
CA ILE A 240 -6.68 -4.80 15.23
C ILE A 240 -7.52 -5.93 14.63
N THR A 241 -8.84 -5.76 14.64
CA THR A 241 -9.77 -6.64 13.91
C THR A 241 -9.59 -6.43 12.41
N SER A 242 -9.67 -7.51 11.63
CA SER A 242 -9.56 -7.39 10.18
C SER A 242 -10.84 -6.77 9.61
N PHE A 243 -10.71 -5.90 8.61
CA PHE A 243 -11.85 -5.37 7.84
C PHE A 243 -12.62 -6.47 7.10
N PHE A 244 -12.05 -7.67 6.96
CA PHE A 244 -12.66 -8.82 6.29
C PHE A 244 -13.47 -9.75 7.21
N ASP A 245 -13.51 -9.51 8.53
CA ASP A 245 -14.28 -10.35 9.47
C ASP A 245 -15.79 -9.97 9.54
N GLU A 246 -16.26 -8.97 8.79
CA GLU A 246 -17.66 -8.47 8.80
C GLU A 246 -18.44 -8.73 7.48
N ILE A 247 -17.99 -9.64 6.61
CA ILE A 247 -18.70 -9.99 5.36
C ILE A 247 -18.75 -11.51 5.14
N GLU A 248 -19.69 -12.18 5.82
CA GLU A 248 -20.28 -13.46 5.42
C GLU A 248 -21.75 -13.54 5.92
#